data_AF-A0A533SFG5-F1
#
_entry.id   AF-A0A533SFG5-F1
#
_cell.length_a   1.000
_cell.length_b   1.000
_cell.length_c   1.000
_cell.angle_alpha   90.00
_cell.angle_beta   90.00
_cell.angle_gamma   90.00
#
_symmetry.space_group_name_H-M   'P 1'
#
loop_
_entity.id
_entity.type
_entity.pdbx_description
1 polymer ?
#
loop_
_entity_poly.entity_id
_entity_poly.type
_entity_poly.pdbx_seq_one_letter_code
_entity_poly.pdbx_strand_id
1 'polypeptide(L)'
;LNVDHALQTLEFARELGVKDFSCNSLIYSGRGISSSESLALPMDKLKATLSALKDRSEELGMNFTWFTPTRYCELNPVNMGLGIKSCSAALLNMCIGPNGDVYPCQSYFKPVGNILFDSWEEIWNHPLCVELRGRKYTPEECKGCSDLQLCGAGCPLELSDGPHACQEAR
;
A
#
# COMPACT_ATOMS: atom_id res chain seq x y z
N LEU A 1 -7.88 -1.94 -16.20
CA LEU A 1 -8.31 -1.44 -14.86
C LEU A 1 -9.25 -0.25 -15.06
N ASN A 2 -10.04 0.12 -14.06
CA ASN A 2 -11.00 1.24 -14.14
C ASN A 2 -10.37 2.65 -14.24
N VAL A 3 -9.05 2.76 -14.44
CA VAL A 3 -8.33 4.05 -14.46
C VAL A 3 -8.90 5.01 -15.51
N ASP A 4 -9.23 4.49 -16.70
CA ASP A 4 -9.77 5.28 -17.81
C ASP A 4 -11.20 5.76 -17.54
N HIS A 5 -11.85 5.19 -16.51
CA HIS A 5 -13.18 5.53 -16.04
C HIS A 5 -13.20 6.08 -14.61
N ALA A 6 -12.04 6.44 -14.06
CA ALA A 6 -11.92 6.76 -12.63
C ALA A 6 -12.72 8.02 -12.25
N LEU A 7 -12.68 9.06 -13.09
CA LEU A 7 -13.44 10.29 -12.87
C LEU A 7 -14.95 10.07 -13.01
N GLN A 8 -15.41 9.33 -14.03
CA GLN A 8 -16.83 9.01 -14.16
C GLN A 8 -17.33 8.16 -12.98
N THR A 9 -16.48 7.25 -12.48
CA THR A 9 -16.80 6.44 -11.28
C THR A 9 -16.94 7.32 -10.04
N LEU A 10 -16.07 8.32 -9.88
CA LEU A 10 -16.13 9.28 -8.79
C LEU A 10 -17.41 10.11 -8.84
N GLU A 11 -17.77 10.62 -10.02
CA GLU A 11 -18.99 11.40 -10.25
C GLU A 11 -20.25 10.56 -9.97
N PHE A 12 -20.28 9.33 -10.47
CA PHE A 12 -21.37 8.41 -10.17
C PHE A 12 -21.48 8.10 -8.67
N ALA A 13 -20.35 7.88 -7.97
CA ALA A 13 -20.36 7.70 -6.52
C ALA A 13 -20.93 8.95 -5.81
N ARG A 14 -20.62 10.15 -6.30
CA ARG A 14 -21.19 11.39 -5.77
C ARG A 14 -22.70 11.46 -5.94
N GLU A 15 -23.23 11.07 -7.10
CA GLU A 15 -24.67 11.02 -7.37
C GLU A 15 -25.40 10.07 -6.39
N LEU A 16 -24.74 8.99 -5.99
CA LEU A 16 -25.24 8.07 -4.96
C LEU A 16 -25.15 8.62 -3.52
N GLY A 17 -24.64 9.85 -3.34
CA GLY A 17 -24.51 10.48 -2.03
C GLY A 17 -23.24 10.10 -1.27
N VAL A 18 -22.29 9.40 -1.91
CA VAL A 18 -20.98 9.12 -1.30
C VAL A 18 -20.25 10.43 -1.03
N LYS A 19 -19.65 10.53 0.16
CA LYS A 19 -18.85 11.68 0.59
C LYS A 19 -17.36 11.35 0.68
N ASP A 20 -17.04 10.10 0.96
CA ASP A 20 -15.69 9.64 1.20
C ASP A 20 -15.39 8.49 0.26
N PHE A 21 -14.28 8.56 -0.44
CA PHE A 21 -13.81 7.47 -1.28
C PHE A 21 -12.31 7.29 -1.12
N SER A 22 -11.82 6.15 -1.59
CA SER A 22 -10.41 5.84 -1.48
C SER A 22 -9.93 5.03 -2.66
N CYS A 23 -8.64 5.15 -2.95
CA CYS A 23 -8.01 4.42 -4.03
C CYS A 23 -6.74 3.71 -3.54
N ASN A 24 -6.43 2.60 -4.20
CA ASN A 24 -5.18 1.87 -4.08
C ASN A 24 -4.60 1.65 -5.48
N SER A 25 -3.28 1.57 -5.56
CA SER A 25 -2.59 0.94 -6.68
C SER A 25 -2.76 -0.58 -6.60
N LEU A 26 -2.23 -1.26 -7.61
CA LEU A 26 -2.10 -2.71 -7.58
C LEU A 26 -1.31 -3.14 -6.34
N ILE A 27 -1.84 -4.12 -5.61
CA ILE A 27 -1.14 -4.75 -4.51
C ILE A 27 -0.48 -6.02 -5.04
N TYR A 28 0.85 -6.10 -4.93
CA TYR A 28 1.68 -7.22 -5.37
C TYR A 28 1.55 -8.43 -4.43
N SER A 29 0.35 -9.01 -4.37
CA SER A 29 0.05 -10.20 -3.57
C SER A 29 -0.96 -11.09 -4.28
N GLY A 30 -0.88 -12.41 -4.05
CA GLY A 30 -1.77 -13.38 -4.70
C GLY A 30 -1.80 -13.22 -6.23
N ARG A 31 -2.99 -13.10 -6.82
CA ARG A 31 -3.16 -12.87 -8.27
C ARG A 31 -2.65 -11.50 -8.75
N GLY A 32 -2.43 -10.55 -7.84
CA GLY A 32 -1.86 -9.24 -8.18
C GLY A 32 -0.45 -9.37 -8.76
N ILE A 33 0.31 -10.38 -8.33
CA ILE A 33 1.67 -10.65 -8.86
C ILE A 33 1.58 -11.07 -10.33
N SER A 34 0.81 -12.12 -10.64
CA SER A 34 0.69 -12.66 -12.00
C SER A 34 -0.06 -11.75 -12.97
N SER A 35 -0.87 -10.82 -12.47
CA SER A 35 -1.61 -9.86 -13.30
C SER A 35 -0.90 -8.52 -13.45
N SER A 36 0.27 -8.34 -12.82
CA SER A 36 0.93 -7.04 -12.71
C SER A 36 1.28 -6.41 -14.05
N GLU A 37 1.75 -7.21 -15.02
CA GLU A 37 2.09 -6.71 -16.37
C GLU A 37 0.91 -6.03 -17.09
N SER A 38 -0.32 -6.49 -16.81
CA SER A 38 -1.53 -5.94 -17.45
C SER A 38 -2.30 -4.94 -16.59
N LEU A 39 -2.14 -5.00 -15.27
CA LEU A 39 -2.94 -4.21 -14.33
C LEU A 39 -2.17 -3.09 -13.63
N ALA A 40 -0.85 -3.19 -13.51
CA ALA A 40 -0.04 -2.13 -12.91
C ALA A 40 -0.04 -0.89 -13.80
N LEU A 41 -0.18 0.28 -13.19
CA LEU A 41 -0.14 1.55 -13.92
C LEU A 41 1.29 2.06 -14.03
N PRO A 42 1.72 2.57 -15.20
CA PRO A 42 2.93 3.36 -15.30
C PRO A 42 2.89 4.54 -14.32
N MET A 43 4.03 4.86 -13.71
CA MET A 43 4.11 5.86 -12.63
C MET A 43 3.57 7.23 -13.05
N ASP A 44 3.84 7.68 -14.28
CA ASP A 44 3.33 8.96 -14.77
C ASP A 44 1.81 8.96 -14.94
N LYS A 45 1.24 7.85 -15.42
CA LYS A 45 -0.22 7.69 -15.51
C LYS A 45 -0.86 7.65 -14.13
N LEU A 46 -0.22 6.99 -13.15
CA LEU A 46 -0.69 6.96 -11.77
C LEU A 46 -0.69 8.37 -11.16
N LYS A 47 0.41 9.13 -11.28
CA LYS A 47 0.50 10.52 -10.78
C LYS A 47 -0.58 11.41 -11.39
N ALA A 48 -0.73 11.37 -12.71
CA ALA A 48 -1.72 12.17 -13.43
C ALA A 48 -3.14 11.83 -12.96
N THR A 49 -3.45 10.53 -12.80
CA THR A 49 -4.76 10.06 -12.32
C THR A 49 -5.03 10.54 -10.90
N LEU A 50 -4.06 10.42 -9.99
CA LEU A 50 -4.23 10.84 -8.60
C LEU A 50 -4.42 12.35 -8.46
N SER A 51 -3.71 13.15 -9.27
CA SER A 51 -3.93 14.60 -9.33
C SER A 51 -5.36 14.91 -9.78
N ALA A 52 -5.79 14.30 -10.90
CA ALA A 52 -7.13 14.52 -11.43
C ALA A 52 -8.24 14.09 -10.46
N LEU A 53 -8.07 12.95 -9.77
CA LEU A 53 -9.02 12.48 -8.75
C LEU A 53 -9.08 13.42 -7.55
N LYS A 54 -7.93 13.91 -7.09
CA LYS A 54 -7.87 14.88 -5.99
C LYS A 54 -8.60 16.17 -6.36
N ASP A 55 -8.24 16.78 -7.48
CA ASP A 55 -8.82 18.06 -7.91
C ASP A 55 -10.34 17.92 -8.12
N ARG A 56 -10.78 16.83 -8.78
CA ARG A 56 -12.21 16.57 -8.98
C ARG A 56 -12.95 16.29 -7.67
N SER A 57 -12.32 15.60 -6.72
CA SER A 57 -12.95 15.35 -5.42
C SER A 57 -13.18 16.63 -4.63
N GLU A 58 -12.25 17.59 -4.69
CA GLU A 58 -12.37 18.89 -4.04
C GLU A 58 -13.53 19.69 -4.65
N GLU A 59 -13.66 19.71 -5.98
CA GLU A 59 -14.78 20.34 -6.68
C GLU A 59 -16.14 19.75 -6.29
N LEU A 60 -16.21 18.43 -6.09
CA LEU A 60 -17.44 17.73 -5.73
C LEU A 60 -17.75 17.77 -4.22
N GLY A 61 -16.84 18.32 -3.41
CA GLY A 61 -16.93 18.34 -1.95
C GLY A 61 -16.82 16.95 -1.33
N MET A 62 -16.00 16.08 -1.92
CA MET A 62 -15.73 14.72 -1.46
C MET A 62 -14.35 14.62 -0.81
N ASN A 63 -14.21 13.73 0.18
CA ASN A 63 -12.93 13.41 0.80
C ASN A 63 -12.26 12.26 0.05
N PHE A 64 -11.03 12.48 -0.41
CA PHE A 64 -10.21 11.46 -1.06
C PHE A 64 -9.12 10.93 -0.13
N THR A 65 -9.04 9.61 0.05
CA THR A 65 -7.91 8.94 0.70
C THR A 65 -7.12 8.05 -0.26
N TRP A 66 -5.84 8.34 -0.42
CA TRP A 66 -4.89 7.42 -1.04
C TRP A 66 -4.37 6.41 -0.01
N PHE A 67 -4.36 5.13 -0.31
CA PHE A 67 -3.94 4.11 0.67
C PHE A 67 -2.57 3.49 0.41
N THR A 68 -2.09 3.48 -0.83
CA THR A 68 -0.89 2.71 -1.18
C THR A 68 0.40 3.40 -0.72
N PRO A 69 1.24 2.74 0.09
CA PRO A 69 2.59 3.19 0.37
C PRO A 69 3.44 3.14 -0.91
N THR A 70 4.01 4.26 -1.32
CA THR A 70 4.91 4.36 -2.48
C THR A 70 6.31 4.75 -2.02
N ARG A 71 7.32 4.51 -2.86
CA ARG A 71 8.64 5.11 -2.65
C ARG A 71 8.58 6.59 -2.99
N TYR A 72 8.97 7.46 -2.06
CA TYR A 72 8.79 8.91 -2.22
C TYR A 72 9.66 9.52 -3.33
N CYS A 73 10.78 8.86 -3.67
CA CYS A 73 11.58 9.23 -4.84
C CYS A 73 10.84 9.01 -6.18
N GLU A 74 9.84 8.14 -6.22
CA GLU A 74 9.03 7.87 -7.40
C GLU A 74 7.70 8.60 -7.35
N LEU A 75 6.99 8.51 -6.23
CA LEU A 75 5.74 9.20 -5.96
C LEU A 75 5.70 9.55 -4.47
N ASN A 76 5.82 10.83 -4.16
CA ASN A 76 5.69 11.36 -2.81
C ASN A 76 4.24 11.83 -2.58
N PRO A 77 3.41 11.09 -1.80
CA PRO A 77 2.03 11.44 -1.58
C PRO A 77 1.87 12.75 -0.80
N VAL A 78 2.85 13.13 0.02
CA VAL A 78 2.85 14.40 0.76
C VAL A 78 2.90 15.58 -0.19
N ASN A 79 3.79 15.53 -1.19
CA ASN A 79 3.90 16.59 -2.22
C ASN A 79 2.65 16.71 -3.07
N MET A 80 1.85 15.64 -3.17
CA MET A 80 0.57 15.62 -3.89
C MET A 80 -0.61 16.03 -3.00
N GLY A 81 -0.40 16.35 -1.73
CA GLY A 81 -1.47 16.67 -0.78
C GLY A 81 -2.28 15.45 -0.30
N LEU A 82 -1.78 14.23 -0.51
CA LEU A 82 -2.44 12.96 -0.12
C LEU A 82 -2.01 12.49 1.29
N GLY A 83 -1.24 13.31 1.99
CA GLY A 83 -0.73 13.07 3.33
C GLY A 83 0.36 12.01 3.40
N ILE A 84 0.84 11.73 4.61
CA ILE A 84 1.90 10.72 4.83
C ILE A 84 1.33 9.33 4.57
N LYS A 85 2.04 8.55 3.75
CA LYS A 85 1.75 7.13 3.49
C LYS A 85 3.04 6.33 3.55
N SER A 86 3.07 5.31 4.41
CA SER A 86 4.15 4.33 4.54
C SER A 86 3.55 2.97 4.91
N CYS A 87 4.31 1.90 4.70
CA CYS A 87 3.84 0.58 5.08
C CYS A 87 3.58 0.52 6.60
N SER A 88 2.42 0.01 6.94
CA SER A 88 1.91 -0.08 8.32
C SER A 88 1.81 -1.52 8.83
N ALA A 89 2.25 -2.50 8.01
CA ALA A 89 2.22 -3.92 8.32
C ALA A 89 3.04 -4.23 9.57
N ALA A 90 2.44 -4.93 10.53
CA ALA A 90 3.02 -5.25 11.84
C ALA A 90 3.57 -4.02 12.61
N LEU A 91 3.08 -2.81 12.28
CA LEU A 91 3.47 -1.55 12.91
C LEU A 91 2.26 -0.82 13.48
N LEU A 92 1.27 -0.52 12.63
CA LEU A 92 0.00 0.12 13.04
C LEU A 92 -1.19 -0.81 12.88
N ASN A 93 -1.09 -1.83 12.03
CA ASN A 93 -2.15 -2.83 11.86
C ASN A 93 -1.57 -4.22 11.63
N MET A 94 -2.42 -5.20 11.90
CA MET A 94 -2.30 -6.62 11.55
C MET A 94 -3.70 -7.12 11.17
N CYS A 95 -3.78 -8.23 10.44
CA CYS A 95 -5.06 -8.80 10.00
C CYS A 95 -5.27 -10.15 10.67
N ILE A 96 -6.49 -10.43 11.13
CA ILE A 96 -6.89 -11.74 11.64
C ILE A 96 -7.81 -12.38 10.60
N GLY A 97 -7.41 -13.53 10.07
CA GLY A 97 -8.21 -14.34 9.16
C GLY A 97 -9.36 -15.06 9.86
N PRO A 98 -10.35 -15.56 9.12
CA PRO A 98 -11.54 -16.22 9.70
C PRO A 98 -11.22 -17.52 10.45
N ASN A 99 -10.06 -18.14 10.20
CA ASN A 99 -9.56 -19.31 10.91
C ASN A 99 -8.67 -18.98 12.13
N GLY A 100 -8.55 -17.69 12.47
CA GLY A 100 -7.72 -17.20 13.57
C GLY A 100 -6.27 -16.89 13.19
N ASP A 101 -5.82 -17.22 11.98
CA ASP A 101 -4.45 -16.90 11.55
C ASP A 101 -4.24 -15.39 11.54
N VAL A 102 -3.12 -14.94 12.09
CA VAL A 102 -2.76 -13.51 12.10
C VAL A 102 -1.73 -13.26 11.01
N TYR A 103 -1.91 -12.18 10.26
CA TYR A 103 -1.05 -11.75 9.16
C TYR A 103 -0.49 -10.34 9.44
N PRO A 104 0.72 -10.01 8.96
CA PRO A 104 1.30 -8.67 9.13
C PRO A 104 0.42 -7.53 8.58
N CYS A 105 -0.31 -7.77 7.49
CA CYS A 105 -1.39 -6.90 7.01
C CYS A 105 -2.37 -7.70 6.15
N GLN A 106 -3.48 -7.09 5.74
CA GLN A 106 -4.55 -7.75 4.96
C GLN A 106 -4.11 -8.38 3.63
N SER A 107 -2.95 -8.00 3.11
CA SER A 107 -2.42 -8.48 1.83
C SER A 107 -1.13 -9.30 1.96
N TYR A 108 -0.61 -9.44 3.18
CA TYR A 108 0.63 -10.17 3.44
C TYR A 108 0.29 -11.60 3.85
N PHE A 109 0.07 -12.48 2.87
CA PHE A 109 -0.42 -13.86 3.09
C PHE A 109 0.63 -14.84 3.65
N LYS A 110 1.40 -14.41 4.65
CA LYS A 110 2.27 -15.26 5.47
C LYS A 110 1.80 -15.16 6.92
N PRO A 111 1.19 -16.21 7.49
CA PRO A 111 0.72 -16.17 8.86
C PRO A 111 1.91 -16.04 9.81
N VAL A 112 1.71 -15.32 10.92
CA VAL A 112 2.71 -15.04 11.97
C VAL A 112 2.27 -15.58 13.33
N GLY A 113 1.29 -16.48 13.32
CA GLY A 113 0.68 -17.13 14.48
C GLY A 113 -0.84 -17.23 14.30
N ASN A 114 -1.53 -17.76 15.31
CA ASN A 114 -2.98 -17.90 15.33
C ASN A 114 -3.52 -17.42 16.68
N ILE A 115 -4.43 -16.43 16.65
CA ILE A 115 -4.94 -15.74 17.83
C ILE A 115 -5.71 -16.65 18.82
N LEU A 116 -6.12 -17.83 18.36
CA LEU A 116 -6.84 -18.80 19.19
C LEU A 116 -5.91 -19.68 20.02
N PHE A 117 -4.63 -19.79 19.62
CA PHE A 117 -3.68 -20.75 20.20
C PHE A 117 -2.40 -20.10 20.72
N ASP A 118 -1.97 -18.99 20.14
CA ASP A 118 -0.74 -18.28 20.48
C ASP A 118 -1.03 -17.01 21.28
N SER A 119 -0.10 -16.61 22.14
CA SER A 119 -0.22 -15.33 22.83
C SER A 119 -0.02 -14.15 21.87
N TRP A 120 -0.66 -13.01 22.15
CA TRP A 120 -0.41 -11.81 21.37
C TRP A 120 1.06 -11.36 21.40
N GLU A 121 1.78 -11.59 22.50
CA GLU A 121 3.18 -11.24 22.63
C GLU A 121 4.07 -12.03 21.65
N GLU A 122 3.81 -13.32 21.48
CA GLU A 122 4.50 -14.18 20.51
C GLU A 122 4.17 -13.75 19.07
N ILE A 123 2.89 -13.51 18.77
CA ILE A 123 2.44 -13.06 17.44
C ILE A 123 3.07 -11.71 17.08
N TRP A 124 3.01 -10.73 17.99
CA TRP A 124 3.51 -9.37 17.78
C TRP A 124 5.04 -9.34 17.60
N ASN A 125 5.76 -10.20 18.33
CA ASN A 125 7.22 -10.31 18.25
C ASN A 125 7.71 -11.42 17.32
N HIS A 126 6.83 -11.99 16.51
CA HIS A 126 7.22 -12.92 15.45
C HIS A 126 8.36 -12.31 14.60
N PRO A 127 9.42 -13.05 14.24
CA PRO A 127 10.59 -12.50 13.56
C PRO A 127 10.25 -11.63 12.34
N LEU A 128 9.33 -12.09 11.50
CA LEU A 128 8.83 -11.32 10.35
C LEU A 128 8.21 -9.97 10.74
N CYS A 129 7.41 -9.92 11.82
CA CYS A 129 6.80 -8.67 12.31
C CYS A 129 7.87 -7.68 12.79
N VAL A 130 8.88 -8.18 13.51
CA VAL A 130 10.03 -7.38 13.95
C VAL A 130 10.81 -6.82 12.76
N GLU A 131 11.02 -7.63 11.72
CA GLU A 131 11.71 -7.20 10.50
C GLU A 131 10.93 -6.14 9.72
N LEU A 132 9.62 -6.34 9.55
CA LEU A 132 8.73 -5.41 8.85
C LEU A 132 8.64 -4.06 9.57
N ARG A 133 8.35 -4.07 10.88
CA ARG A 133 8.22 -2.83 11.67
C ARG A 133 9.57 -2.12 11.86
N GLY A 134 10.66 -2.89 11.88
CA GLY A 134 12.03 -2.37 11.85
C GLY A 134 12.51 -1.96 10.44
N ARG A 135 11.66 -2.14 9.40
CA ARG A 135 11.94 -1.81 8.00
C ARG A 135 13.25 -2.40 7.48
N LYS A 136 13.60 -3.63 7.91
CA LYS A 136 14.86 -4.30 7.51
C LYS A 136 14.97 -4.59 6.02
N TYR A 137 13.84 -4.58 5.30
CA TYR A 137 13.76 -4.71 3.85
C TYR A 137 14.19 -3.45 3.08
N THR A 138 14.55 -2.36 3.78
CA THR A 138 14.96 -1.09 3.16
C THR A 138 16.17 -1.30 2.22
N PRO A 139 16.05 -0.95 0.93
CA PRO A 139 17.16 -1.03 -0.02
C PRO A 139 18.37 -0.16 0.39
N GLU A 140 19.57 -0.55 -0.02
CA GLU A 140 20.82 0.13 0.38
C GLU A 140 20.84 1.61 -0.05
N GLU A 141 20.37 1.88 -1.27
CA GLU A 141 20.26 3.24 -1.82
C GLU A 141 19.35 4.16 -1.00
N CYS A 142 18.46 3.58 -0.18
CA CYS A 142 17.53 4.33 0.66
C CYS A 142 18.10 4.66 2.05
N LYS A 143 19.17 3.99 2.53
CA LYS A 143 19.66 4.14 3.91
C LYS A 143 20.18 5.55 4.24
N GLY A 144 20.64 6.31 3.24
CA GLY A 144 21.06 7.71 3.38
C GLY A 144 19.99 8.75 3.03
N CYS A 145 18.77 8.33 2.67
CA CYS A 145 17.72 9.22 2.24
C CYS A 145 17.08 9.97 3.43
N SER A 146 16.96 11.29 3.33
CA SER A 146 16.32 12.14 4.36
C SER A 146 14.85 11.76 4.61
N ASP A 147 14.16 11.28 3.59
CA ASP A 147 12.74 10.99 3.64
C ASP A 147 12.43 9.58 4.14
N LEU A 148 13.46 8.74 4.38
CA LEU A 148 13.27 7.31 4.72
C LEU A 148 12.34 7.10 5.93
N GLN A 149 12.41 7.98 6.93
CA GLN A 149 11.56 7.87 8.11
C GLN A 149 10.07 8.04 7.79
N LEU A 150 9.73 8.92 6.84
CA LEU A 150 8.35 9.14 6.39
C LEU A 150 7.92 8.15 5.30
N CYS A 151 8.81 7.85 4.35
CA CYS A 151 8.59 6.98 3.21
C CYS A 151 8.49 5.49 3.61
N GLY A 152 9.40 5.04 4.49
CA GLY A 152 9.50 3.64 4.90
C GLY A 152 9.88 2.67 3.78
N ALA A 153 10.52 3.18 2.72
CA ALA A 153 10.90 2.46 1.50
C ALA A 153 9.70 1.87 0.70
N GLY A 154 8.49 2.41 0.88
CA GLY A 154 7.30 1.92 0.17
C GLY A 154 6.76 0.60 0.73
N CYS A 155 5.98 -0.12 -0.09
CA CYS A 155 5.41 -1.41 0.29
C CYS A 155 6.43 -2.56 0.14
N PRO A 156 6.68 -3.38 1.18
CA PRO A 156 7.62 -4.50 1.08
C PRO A 156 7.21 -5.56 0.06
N LEU A 157 5.90 -5.73 -0.20
CA LEU A 157 5.41 -6.66 -1.21
C LEU A 157 5.74 -6.21 -2.65
N GLU A 158 5.76 -4.91 -2.89
CA GLU A 158 6.16 -4.34 -4.18
C GLU A 158 7.68 -4.44 -4.38
N LEU A 159 8.46 -4.31 -3.31
CA LEU A 159 9.91 -4.52 -3.34
C LEU A 159 10.30 -5.98 -3.54
N SER A 160 9.50 -6.95 -3.07
CA SER A 160 9.81 -8.37 -3.22
C SER A 160 9.27 -8.98 -4.50
N ASP A 161 8.09 -8.54 -4.96
CA ASP A 161 7.34 -9.20 -6.03
C ASP A 161 6.85 -8.24 -7.13
N GLY A 162 7.22 -6.97 -7.06
CA GLY A 162 6.90 -5.95 -8.07
C GLY A 162 7.99 -5.78 -9.14
N PRO A 163 7.84 -4.78 -10.03
CA PRO A 163 8.78 -4.54 -11.15
C PRO A 163 10.19 -4.16 -10.69
N HIS A 164 10.37 -3.81 -9.41
CA HIS A 164 11.66 -3.54 -8.78
C HIS A 164 12.16 -4.69 -7.90
N ALA A 165 11.54 -5.87 -7.97
CA ALA A 165 11.98 -7.06 -7.26
C ALA A 165 13.39 -7.45 -7.67
N CYS A 166 14.30 -7.48 -6.69
CA CYS A 166 15.63 -8.04 -6.88
C CYS A 166 15.49 -9.55 -7.16
N GLN A 167 15.79 -9.98 -8.38
CA GLN A 167 15.63 -11.38 -8.80
C GLN A 167 16.62 -12.35 -8.11
N GLU A 168 17.55 -11.86 -7.29
CA GLU A 168 18.62 -12.66 -6.68
C GLU A 168 18.26 -13.32 -5.34
N ALA A 169 16.99 -13.31 -4.91
CA ALA A 169 16.57 -13.90 -3.64
C ALA A 169 15.47 -14.99 -3.79
N ARG A 170 15.56 -15.83 -4.84
CA ARG A 170 14.79 -17.07 -4.96
C ARG A 170 15.70 -18.28 -4.97
#